data_AF-A0A087LYT4-F1
#
_entry.id   AF-A0A087LYT4-F1
#
_cell.length_a   1.000
_cell.length_b   1.000
_cell.length_c   1.000
_cell.angle_alpha   90.00
_cell.angle_beta   90.00
_cell.angle_gamma   90.00
#
_symmetry.space_group_name_H-M   'P 1'
#
loop_
_entity.id
_entity.type
_entity.pdbx_description
1 polymer ?
#
loop_
_entity_poly.entity_id
_entity_poly.type
_entity_poly.pdbx_seq_one_letter_code
_entity_poly.pdbx_strand_id
1 'polypeptide(L)' 'MNVTLRVSMNQDGSVNGTPQIVSADQTPAGQAIARAAQRAVVQCGPYTMLSADSFNEWRSIEVELRP' A
#
# COMPACT_ATOMS: atom_id res chain seq x y z
N MET A 1 16.76 2.44 -3.44
CA MET A 1 16.00 1.56 -2.55
C MET A 1 14.53 1.83 -2.81
N ASN A 2 13.77 0.81 -3.19
CA ASN A 2 12.32 0.86 -3.42
C ASN A 2 11.64 -0.23 -2.58
N VAL A 3 10.39 0.00 -2.21
CA VAL A 3 9.54 -0.97 -1.53
C VAL A 3 8.29 -1.16 -2.38
N THR A 4 7.98 -2.41 -2.73
CA THR A 4 6.73 -2.73 -3.42
C THR A 4 5.76 -3.34 -2.42
N LEU A 5 4.59 -2.74 -2.30
CA LEU A 5 3.51 -3.21 -1.44
C LEU A 5 2.30 -3.63 -2.28
N ARG A 6 1.65 -4.73 -1.92
CA ARG A 6 0.31 -5.07 -2.39
C ARG A 6 -0.71 -4.55 -1.39
N VAL A 7 -1.60 -3.69 -1.87
CA VAL A 7 -2.61 -3.00 -1.07
C VAL A 7 -3.97 -3.56 -1.43
N SER A 8 -4.68 -4.09 -0.45
CA SER A 8 -6.11 -4.40 -0.59
C SER A 8 -6.92 -3.24 -0.06
N MET A 9 -8.00 -2.85 -0.75
CA MET A 9 -8.84 -1.71 -0.38
C MET A 9 -10.31 -2.10 -0.34
N ASN A 10 -11.07 -1.36 0.46
CA ASN A 10 -12.52 -1.43 0.52
C ASN A 10 -13.14 -0.43 -0.46
N GLN A 11 -14.42 -0.63 -0.81
CA GLN A 11 -15.11 0.23 -1.78
C GLN A 11 -15.26 1.69 -1.31
N ASP A 12 -15.15 1.94 0.00
CA ASP A 12 -15.13 3.29 0.59
C ASP A 12 -13.75 3.99 0.48
N GLY A 13 -12.78 3.35 -0.16
CA GLY A 13 -11.41 3.85 -0.34
C GLY A 13 -10.50 3.62 0.86
N SER A 14 -10.98 3.00 1.95
CA SER A 14 -10.12 2.62 3.08
C SER A 14 -9.21 1.43 2.74
N VAL A 15 -8.02 1.39 3.33
CA VAL A 15 -7.12 0.23 3.19
C VAL A 15 -7.65 -0.93 4.03
N ASN A 16 -7.80 -2.09 3.39
CA ASN A 16 -8.23 -3.31 4.04
C ASN A 16 -7.03 -4.03 4.67
N GLY A 17 -6.86 -3.85 5.98
CA GLY A 17 -5.81 -4.50 6.75
C GLY A 17 -4.41 -3.91 6.50
N THR A 18 -3.38 -4.75 6.68
CA THR A 18 -1.98 -4.33 6.48
C THR A 18 -1.53 -4.67 5.05
N PRO A 19 -1.02 -3.70 4.27
CA PRO A 19 -0.45 -3.98 2.96
C PRO A 19 0.64 -5.05 3.01
N GLN A 20 0.67 -5.95 2.04
CA GLN A 20 1.67 -7.03 2.00
C GLN A 20 2.96 -6.53 1.35
N ILE A 21 4.11 -6.88 1.93
CA ILE A 21 5.40 -6.59 1.32
C ILE A 21 5.63 -7.58 0.18
N VAL A 22 5.64 -7.08 -1.05
CA VAL A 22 5.96 -7.85 -2.26
C VAL A 22 7.47 -7.87 -2.47
N SER A 23 8.12 -6.73 -2.28
CA SER A 23 9.57 -6.58 -2.42
C SER A 23 10.09 -5.49 -1.48
N ALA A 24 11.22 -5.78 -0.84
CA ALA A 24 12.00 -4.83 -0.06
C ALA A 24 13.44 -5.33 0.05
N ASP A 25 14.36 -4.43 0.35
CA ASP A 25 15.73 -4.81 0.71
C ASP A 25 15.72 -5.71 1.97
N GLN A 26 16.52 -6.77 1.96
CA GLN A 26 16.56 -7.79 3.03
C GLN A 26 17.36 -7.33 4.26
N THR A 27 18.06 -6.20 4.18
CA THR A 27 18.75 -5.59 5.31
C THR A 27 17.75 -5.12 6.39
N PRO A 28 18.19 -5.00 7.66
CA PRO A 28 17.35 -4.46 8.72
C PRO A 28 16.78 -3.07 8.41
N ALA A 29 17.57 -2.23 7.72
CA ALA A 29 17.14 -0.91 7.26
C ALA A 29 16.04 -1.00 6.20
N GLY A 30 16.20 -1.88 5.19
CA GLY A 30 15.19 -2.15 4.18
C GLY A 30 13.85 -2.59 4.79
N GLN A 31 13.90 -3.50 5.75
CA GLN A 31 12.72 -3.97 6.47
C GLN A 31 12.08 -2.88 7.33
N ALA A 32 12.86 -1.97 7.91
CA ALA A 32 12.34 -0.83 8.66
C ALA A 32 11.59 0.15 7.74
N ILE A 33 12.13 0.42 6.55
CA ILE A 33 11.50 1.27 5.53
C ILE A 33 10.22 0.61 5.02
N ALA A 34 10.23 -0.70 4.77
CA ALA A 34 9.02 -1.42 4.33
C ALA A 34 7.87 -1.31 5.34
N ARG A 35 8.17 -1.44 6.63
CA ARG A 35 7.18 -1.22 7.71
C ARG A 35 6.71 0.24 7.79
N ALA A 36 7.58 1.20 7.52
CA ALA A 36 7.19 2.62 7.46
C ALA A 36 6.25 2.88 6.27
N ALA A 37 6.54 2.31 5.11
CA ALA A 37 5.70 2.40 3.92
C ALA A 37 4.31 1.77 4.15
N GLN A 38 4.23 0.60 4.80
CA GLN A 38 2.95 -0.01 5.18
C GLN A 38 2.09 0.94 6.02
N ARG A 39 2.69 1.58 7.04
CA ARG A 39 1.98 2.56 7.89
C ARG A 39 1.54 3.78 7.11
N ALA A 40 2.40 4.31 6.24
CA ALA A 40 2.09 5.48 5.43
C ALA A 40 0.87 5.22 4.53
N VAL A 41 0.82 4.07 3.84
CA VAL A 41 -0.32 3.70 2.98
C VAL A 41 -1.61 3.62 3.79
N VAL A 42 -1.60 2.97 4.95
CA VAL A 42 -2.80 2.88 5.81
C VAL A 42 -3.23 4.26 6.32
N GLN A 43 -2.28 5.10 6.71
CA GLN A 43 -2.55 6.42 7.29
C GLN A 43 -3.01 7.47 6.26
N CYS A 44 -2.61 7.33 4.99
CA CYS A 44 -3.06 8.23 3.92
C CYS A 44 -4.49 7.96 3.47
N GLY A 45 -5.03 6.77 3.73
CA GLY A 45 -6.43 6.46 3.45
C GLY A 45 -7.40 7.28 4.33
N PRO A 46 -8.68 7.36 3.95
CA PRO A 46 -9.29 6.72 2.79
C PRO A 46 -8.98 7.47 1.48
N TYR A 47 -8.73 6.71 0.40
CA TYR A 47 -8.43 7.22 -0.93
C TYR A 47 -9.70 7.61 -1.69
N THR A 48 -10.40 8.63 -1.20
CA THR A 48 -11.70 9.08 -1.72
C THR A 48 -11.65 9.66 -3.14
N MET A 49 -10.45 9.86 -3.69
CA MET A 49 -10.24 10.27 -5.08
C MET A 49 -10.50 9.16 -6.11
N LEU A 50 -10.60 7.90 -5.67
CA LEU A 50 -10.86 6.76 -6.54
C LEU A 50 -12.36 6.58 -6.75
N SER A 51 -12.80 6.47 -8.01
CA SER A 51 -14.21 6.25 -8.33
C SER A 51 -14.67 4.85 -7.92
N ALA A 52 -15.80 4.77 -7.22
CA ALA A 52 -16.42 3.50 -6.84
C ALA A 52 -16.81 2.63 -8.06
N ASP A 53 -17.10 3.23 -9.21
CA ASP A 53 -17.46 2.51 -10.44
C ASP A 53 -16.30 1.65 -10.97
N SER A 54 -15.07 2.05 -10.68
CA SER A 54 -13.84 1.34 -11.07
C SER A 54 -13.28 0.46 -9.95
N PHE A 55 -14.07 0.15 -8.90
CA PHE A 55 -13.57 -0.60 -7.73
C PHE A 55 -12.84 -1.90 -8.08
N ASN A 56 -13.32 -2.63 -9.08
CA ASN A 56 -12.69 -3.88 -9.50
C ASN A 56 -11.25 -3.70 -10.02
N GLU A 57 -10.92 -2.51 -10.52
CA GLU A 57 -9.58 -2.17 -11.03
C GLU A 57 -8.62 -1.84 -9.89
N TRP A 58 -9.11 -1.21 -8.82
CA TRP A 58 -8.25 -0.71 -7.75
C TRP A 58 -8.36 -1.47 -6.42
N ARG A 59 -9.31 -2.39 -6.23
CA ARG A 59 -9.48 -3.15 -4.97
C ARG A 59 -8.24 -3.91 -4.49
N SER A 60 -7.31 -4.20 -5.40
CA SER A 60 -6.03 -4.84 -5.11
C SER A 60 -4.98 -4.33 -6.09
N ILE A 61 -4.08 -3.47 -5.62
CA ILE A 61 -3.03 -2.86 -6.45
C ILE A 61 -1.65 -3.12 -5.86
N GLU A 62 -0.64 -3.07 -6.72
CA GLU A 62 0.76 -3.00 -6.29
C GLU A 62 1.27 -1.56 -6.44
N VAL A 63 1.90 -1.05 -5.39
CA VAL A 63 2.45 0.30 -5.35
C VAL A 63 3.93 0.23 -5.02
N GLU A 64 4.74 0.98 -5.76
CA GLU A 64 6.15 1.19 -5.44
C GLU A 64 6.32 2.49 -4.65
N LEU A 65 6.92 2.39 -3.47
CA LEU A 65 7.28 3.53 -2.65
C LEU A 65 8.79 3.73 -2.65
N ARG A 66 9.20 4.99 -2.70
CA ARG A 66 10.59 5.42 -2.61
C ARG A 66 10.72 6.35 -1.40
N PRO A 67 11.80 6.22 -0.60
CA PRO A 67 12.06 7.12 0.53
C PRO A 67 12.16 8.59 0.11
#